data_AF-A0A381KKP9-F1
#
_entry.id   AF-A0A381KKP9-F1
#
_cell.length_a   1.000
_cell.length_b   1.000
_cell.length_c   1.000
_cell.angle_alpha   90.00
_cell.angle_beta   90.00
_cell.angle_gamma   90.00
#
_symmetry.space_group_name_H-M   'P 1'
#
loop_
_entity.id
_entity.type
_entity.pdbx_description
1 polymer ?
#
loop_
_entity_poly.entity_id
_entity_poly.type
_entity_poly.pdbx_seq_one_letter_code
_entity_poly.pdbx_strand_id
1 'polypeptide(L)'
;MKNVAILNSGKVIYNGSTEALAKLAEGKVYSIEVDKKDIENIKSRFIVIGMLTHGGKAILRIISDDKPFETAVNCNPTIEDGYMLIMGGDNI
;
A
#
# COMPACT_ATOMS: atom_id res chain seq x y z
N MET A 1 -17.56 -14.60 7.15
CA MET A 1 -16.92 -13.26 7.18
C MET A 1 -16.05 -13.21 8.42
N LYS A 2 -14.76 -12.85 8.28
CA LYS A 2 -13.83 -12.77 9.41
C LYS A 2 -13.71 -11.32 9.85
N ASN A 3 -13.87 -11.06 11.15
CA ASN A 3 -13.68 -9.74 11.73
C ASN A 3 -12.26 -9.60 12.26
N VAL A 4 -11.73 -8.39 12.16
CA VAL A 4 -10.42 -7.99 12.67
C VAL A 4 -10.55 -6.66 13.40
N ALA A 5 -9.69 -6.46 14.39
CA ALA A 5 -9.50 -5.17 15.03
C ALA A 5 -8.04 -4.74 14.86
N ILE A 6 -7.83 -3.48 14.49
CA ILE A 6 -6.49 -2.87 14.47
C ILE A 6 -6.37 -2.03 15.74
N LEU A 7 -5.35 -2.32 16.54
CA LEU A 7 -5.00 -1.56 17.73
C LEU A 7 -3.77 -0.71 17.43
N ASN A 8 -3.84 0.58 17.77
CA ASN A 8 -2.69 1.46 17.78
C ASN A 8 -2.65 2.18 19.13
N SER A 9 -1.51 2.10 19.83
CA SER A 9 -1.28 2.77 21.11
C SER A 9 -2.39 2.52 22.15
N GLY A 10 -2.80 1.25 22.28
CA GLY A 10 -3.84 0.83 23.23
C GLY A 10 -5.28 1.21 22.85
N LYS A 11 -5.49 1.80 21.68
CA LYS A 11 -6.82 2.17 21.16
C LYS A 11 -7.16 1.34 19.94
N VAL A 12 -8.41 0.90 19.85
CA VAL A 12 -8.95 0.28 18.64
C VAL A 12 -9.22 1.38 17.62
N ILE A 13 -8.51 1.36 16.50
CA ILE A 13 -8.65 2.33 15.40
C ILE A 13 -9.43 1.77 14.22
N TYR A 14 -9.61 0.45 14.17
CA TYR A 14 -10.50 -0.22 13.23
C TYR A 14 -11.09 -1.46 13.90
N ASN A 15 -12.35 -1.74 13.65
CA ASN A 15 -13.01 -2.99 14.03
C ASN A 15 -14.09 -3.30 12.99
N GLY A 16 -13.91 -4.37 12.23
CA GLY A 16 -14.80 -4.69 11.11
C GLY A 16 -14.32 -5.91 10.34
N SER A 17 -14.93 -6.16 9.19
CA SER A 17 -14.59 -7.34 8.39
C SER A 17 -13.27 -7.16 7.64
N THR A 18 -12.61 -8.25 7.28
CA THR A 18 -11.42 -8.23 6.43
C THR A 18 -11.69 -7.65 5.04
N GLU A 19 -12.89 -7.90 4.51
CA GLU A 19 -13.31 -7.38 3.21
C GLU A 19 -13.50 -5.86 3.26
N ALA A 20 -14.12 -5.34 4.32
CA ALA A 20 -14.26 -3.91 4.54
C ALA A 20 -12.89 -3.23 4.73
N LEU A 21 -11.95 -3.89 5.40
CA LEU A 21 -10.58 -3.39 5.60
C LEU A 21 -9.85 -3.23 4.26
N ALA A 22 -9.85 -4.27 3.42
CA ALA A 22 -9.25 -4.19 2.09
C ALA A 22 -9.89 -3.08 1.24
N LYS A 23 -11.22 -2.94 1.33
CA LYS A 23 -11.97 -1.94 0.57
C LYS A 23 -11.60 -0.49 0.91
N LEU A 24 -11.04 -0.21 2.09
CA LEU A 24 -10.56 1.13 2.44
C LEU A 24 -9.48 1.65 1.48
N ALA A 25 -8.69 0.75 0.90
CA ALA A 25 -7.64 1.07 -0.06
C ALA A 25 -8.10 0.97 -1.53
N GLU A 26 -9.40 0.76 -1.79
CA GLU A 26 -9.95 0.69 -3.14
C GLU A 26 -9.68 1.99 -3.90
N GLY A 27 -9.19 1.87 -5.14
CA GLY A 27 -8.80 3.01 -5.97
C GLY A 27 -7.47 3.67 -5.58
N LYS A 28 -6.85 3.31 -4.45
CA LYS A 28 -5.64 3.97 -3.92
C LYS A 28 -4.36 3.17 -4.04
N VAL A 29 -4.43 1.94 -4.56
CA VAL A 29 -3.26 1.06 -4.65
C VAL A 29 -2.82 0.93 -6.10
N TYR A 30 -1.53 1.14 -6.33
CA TYR A 30 -0.94 1.10 -7.65
C TYR A 30 0.30 0.20 -7.68
N SER A 31 0.53 -0.45 -8.81
CA SER A 31 1.80 -1.09 -9.11
C SER A 31 2.55 -0.33 -10.21
N ILE A 32 3.88 -0.24 -10.05
CA ILE A 32 4.77 0.29 -11.07
C ILE A 32 6.00 -0.62 -11.19
N GLU A 33 6.49 -0.81 -12.41
CA GLU A 33 7.80 -1.40 -12.64
C GLU A 33 8.84 -0.30 -12.86
N VAL A 34 9.96 -0.38 -12.16
CA VAL A 34 11.01 0.65 -12.16
C VAL A 34 12.40 0.02 -12.18
N ASP A 35 13.40 0.80 -12.58
CA ASP A 35 14.80 0.39 -12.38
C ASP A 35 15.18 0.45 -10.91
N LYS A 36 16.05 -0.46 -10.48
CA LYS A 36 16.50 -0.54 -9.09
C LYS A 36 17.13 0.77 -8.58
N LYS A 37 17.73 1.55 -9.47
CA LYS A 37 18.35 2.85 -9.17
C LYS A 37 17.33 3.92 -8.76
N ASP A 38 16.06 3.81 -9.19
CA ASP A 38 15.03 4.83 -8.98
C ASP A 38 14.22 4.59 -7.69
N ILE A 39 14.35 3.41 -7.08
CA ILE A 39 13.56 2.99 -5.91
C ILE A 39 13.65 3.99 -4.76
N GLU A 40 14.86 4.43 -4.39
CA GLU A 40 15.05 5.32 -3.24
C GLU A 40 14.48 6.73 -3.51
N ASN A 41 14.50 7.20 -4.76
CA ASN A 41 13.82 8.45 -5.14
C ASN A 41 12.29 8.32 -5.07
N ILE A 42 11.75 7.15 -5.38
CA ILE A 42 10.31 6.91 -5.34
C ILE A 42 9.85 6.80 -3.88
N LYS A 43 10.58 6.08 -3.03
CA LYS A 43 10.29 5.96 -1.60
C LYS A 43 10.29 7.30 -0.87
N SER A 44 11.10 8.27 -1.31
CA SER A 44 11.10 9.61 -0.70
C SER A 44 9.90 10.48 -1.10
N ARG A 45 9.12 10.04 -2.09
CA ARG A 45 7.98 10.80 -2.65
C ARG A 45 6.64 10.10 -2.46
N PHE A 46 6.64 8.78 -2.30
CA PHE A 46 5.44 7.95 -2.27
C PHE A 46 5.52 6.91 -1.16
N ILE A 47 4.35 6.51 -0.66
CA ILE A 47 4.22 5.44 0.33
C ILE A 47 4.34 4.10 -0.40
N VAL A 48 5.54 3.53 -0.38
CA VAL A 48 5.83 2.20 -0.94
C VAL A 48 5.59 1.15 0.13
N ILE A 49 4.56 0.32 -0.05
CA ILE A 49 4.14 -0.71 0.92
C ILE A 49 4.58 -2.13 0.53
N GLY A 50 5.09 -2.29 -0.69
CA GLY A 50 5.56 -3.58 -1.17
C GLY A 50 6.54 -3.43 -2.33
N MET A 51 7.44 -4.41 -2.45
CA MET A 51 8.46 -4.42 -3.49
C MET A 51 8.86 -5.85 -3.85
N LEU A 52 8.85 -6.15 -5.15
CA LEU A 52 9.39 -7.40 -5.69
C LEU A 52 10.51 -7.06 -6.67
N THR A 53 11.75 -7.44 -6.36
CA THR A 53 12.90 -7.19 -7.22
C THR A 53 13.19 -8.37 -8.13
N HIS A 54 13.44 -8.13 -9.41
CA HIS A 54 13.95 -9.14 -10.34
C HIS A 54 14.86 -8.49 -11.39
N GLY A 55 16.01 -9.11 -11.71
CA GLY A 55 16.80 -8.75 -12.90
C GLY A 55 17.10 -7.26 -13.10
N GLY A 56 17.47 -6.52 -12.04
CA GLY A 56 17.77 -5.07 -12.12
C GLY A 56 16.54 -4.15 -12.08
N LYS A 57 15.33 -4.72 -12.16
CA LYS A 57 14.05 -4.04 -12.01
C LYS A 57 13.42 -4.33 -10.64
N ALA A 58 12.40 -3.56 -10.31
CA ALA A 58 11.51 -3.81 -9.19
C ALA A 58 10.07 -3.45 -9.55
N ILE A 59 9.12 -4.27 -9.10
CA ILE A 59 7.71 -3.92 -9.06
C ILE A 59 7.42 -3.36 -7.68
N LEU A 60 7.06 -2.08 -7.61
CA LEU A 60 6.67 -1.40 -6.38
C LEU A 60 5.15 -1.40 -6.26
N ARG A 61 4.65 -1.62 -5.04
CA ARG A 61 3.25 -1.42 -4.65
C ARG A 61 3.15 -0.14 -3.83
N ILE A 62 2.35 0.79 -4.30
CA ILE A 62 2.27 2.16 -3.78
C ILE A 62 0.85 2.46 -3.34
N ILE A 63 0.70 3.13 -2.19
CA ILE A 63 -0.54 3.79 -1.78
C ILE A 63 -0.47 5.26 -2.21
N SER A 64 -1.48 5.72 -2.93
CA SER A 64 -1.61 7.11 -3.38
C SER A 64 -3.08 7.44 -3.66
N ASP A 65 -3.53 8.65 -3.33
CA ASP A 65 -4.90 9.09 -3.65
C ASP A 65 -5.09 9.32 -5.16
N ASP A 66 -4.03 9.78 -5.84
CA ASP A 66 -3.99 9.97 -7.28
C ASP A 66 -3.02 8.99 -7.96
N LYS A 67 -3.20 8.75 -9.26
CA LYS A 67 -2.31 7.90 -10.05
C LYS A 67 -0.88 8.48 -10.04
N PRO A 68 0.12 7.81 -9.43
CA PRO A 68 1.42 8.42 -9.14
C PRO A 68 2.34 8.53 -10.37
N PHE A 69 2.14 7.68 -11.37
CA PHE A 69 2.89 7.64 -12.62
C PHE A 69 1.98 7.28 -13.78
N GLU A 70 2.30 7.73 -14.99
CA GLU A 70 1.54 7.39 -16.20
C GLU A 70 1.49 5.86 -16.43
N THR A 71 2.60 5.17 -16.16
CA THR A 71 2.75 3.71 -16.26
C THR A 71 2.15 2.94 -15.08
N ALA A 72 1.63 3.63 -14.05
CA ALA A 72 1.06 2.97 -12.89
C ALA A 72 -0.26 2.25 -13.21
N VAL A 73 -0.37 1.03 -12.71
CA VAL A 73 -1.56 0.19 -12.87
C VAL A 73 -2.31 0.14 -11.55
N ASN A 74 -3.59 0.52 -11.56
CA ASN A 74 -4.42 0.40 -10.37
C ASN A 74 -4.62 -1.08 -10.01
N CYS A 75 -4.46 -1.40 -8.74
CA CYS A 75 -4.52 -2.76 -8.23
C CYS A 75 -5.76 -2.95 -7.35
N ASN A 76 -6.36 -4.14 -7.42
CA ASN A 76 -7.29 -4.55 -6.38
C ASN A 76 -6.56 -4.58 -5.03
N PRO A 77 -7.13 -3.96 -3.98
CA PRO A 77 -6.50 -3.91 -2.67
C PRO A 77 -6.63 -5.25 -1.95
N THR A 78 -5.71 -5.47 -1.03
CA THR A 78 -5.61 -6.58 -0.11
C THR A 78 -5.86 -6.09 1.32
N ILE A 79 -5.97 -7.03 2.26
CA ILE A 79 -6.09 -6.70 3.69
C ILE A 79 -4.87 -5.89 4.18
N GLU A 80 -3.68 -6.23 3.68
CA GLU A 80 -2.42 -5.55 4.01
C GLU A 80 -2.45 -4.09 3.55
N ASP A 81 -2.95 -3.80 2.34
CA ASP A 81 -3.05 -2.43 1.84
C ASP A 81 -3.98 -1.57 2.71
N GLY A 82 -5.13 -2.14 3.11
CA GLY A 82 -6.06 -1.46 4.02
C GLY A 82 -5.44 -1.18 5.39
N TYR A 83 -4.68 -2.13 5.92
CA TYR A 83 -3.92 -1.93 7.16
C TYR A 83 -2.87 -0.83 7.02
N MET A 84 -2.07 -0.86 5.95
CA MET A 84 -1.01 0.12 5.70
C MET A 84 -1.55 1.54 5.49
N LEU A 85 -2.72 1.67 4.83
CA LEU A 85 -3.42 2.94 4.68
C LEU A 85 -3.83 3.54 6.03
N ILE A 86 -4.36 2.70 6.94
CA ILE A 86 -4.77 3.14 8.29
C ILE A 86 -3.55 3.53 9.14
N MET A 87 -2.46 2.77 9.05
CA MET A 87 -1.26 2.99 9.86
C MET A 87 -0.37 4.13 9.34
N GLY A 88 -0.62 4.59 8.12
CA GLY A 88 -0.09 5.84 7.58
C GLY A 88 1.31 5.76 6.96
N GLY A 89 1.80 4.59 6.55
CA GLY A 89 3.11 4.43 5.87
C GLY A 89 4.36 4.81 6.69
N ASP A 90 4.22 5.63 7.73
CA ASP A 90 5.28 6.26 8.53
C ASP A 90 5.70 5.44 9.77
N ASN A 91 5.24 4.18 9.88
CA ASN A 91 5.58 3.27 10.97
C ASN A 91 6.33 2.00 10.49
N ILE A 92 7.12 2.14 9.42
CA ILE A 92 8.14 1.15 9.01
C ILE A 92 9.51 1.79 8.96
#